data_AF-A0A6V7KYA6-F1
#
_entry.id   AF-A0A6V7KYA6-F1
#
_cell.length_a   1.000
_cell.length_b   1.000
_cell.length_c   1.000
_cell.angle_alpha   90.00
_cell.angle_beta   90.00
_cell.angle_gamma   90.00
#
_symmetry.space_group_name_H-M   'P 1'
#
loop_
_entity.id
_entity.type
_entity.pdbx_description
1 polymer ?
#
loop_
_entity_poly.entity_id
_entity_poly.type
_entity_poly.pdbx_seq_one_letter_code
_entity_poly.pdbx_strand_id
1 'polypeptide(L)'
;EEAGCYIDRIPAQSPALTPRRSLLRRAIGNCDASAPMGFEPEGSCDNNMDNSPPACLRWATNLYSLLHDLEGAKLFEKYAEQEGATHFNLLRFYYACEGLDQQTDKDRVHQLIKLIKRR
;
A
#
# COMPACT_ATOMS: atom_id res chain seq x y z
N GLU A 1 -2.60 30.16 -57.73
CA GLU A 1 -1.74 29.28 -56.89
C GLU A 1 -1.28 30.08 -55.68
N GLU A 2 -0.95 29.39 -54.60
CA GLU A 2 -0.29 29.90 -53.39
C GLU A 2 -1.18 30.48 -52.27
N ALA A 3 -1.61 29.59 -51.38
CA ALA A 3 -1.89 29.90 -49.98
C ALA A 3 -1.09 28.91 -49.12
N GLY A 4 0.19 29.23 -48.90
CA GLY A 4 1.08 28.47 -48.03
C GLY A 4 0.72 28.68 -46.56
N CYS A 5 0.21 27.64 -45.92
CA CYS A 5 0.00 27.58 -44.47
C CYS A 5 1.36 27.44 -43.78
N TYR A 6 1.92 28.54 -43.27
CA TYR A 6 3.12 28.52 -42.43
C TYR A 6 2.69 28.41 -40.96
N ILE A 7 2.71 27.19 -40.42
CA ILE A 7 2.65 26.95 -38.98
C ILE A 7 4.07 27.14 -38.45
N ASP A 8 4.37 28.32 -37.91
CA ASP A 8 5.59 28.53 -37.13
C ASP A 8 5.50 27.75 -35.82
N ARG A 9 6.37 26.75 -35.66
CA ARG A 9 6.58 26.04 -34.39
C ARG A 9 7.33 26.98 -33.45
N ILE A 10 6.62 27.53 -32.46
CA ILE A 10 7.21 28.29 -31.35
C ILE A 10 8.03 27.33 -30.48
N PRO A 11 9.34 27.58 -30.23
CA PRO A 11 10.09 26.86 -29.21
C PRO A 11 9.57 27.25 -27.83
N ALA A 12 9.14 26.29 -27.02
CA ALA A 12 8.77 26.52 -25.63
C ALA A 12 10.02 26.90 -24.82
N GLN A 13 10.31 28.19 -24.73
CA GLN A 13 11.29 28.74 -23.79
C GLN A 13 10.68 28.73 -22.38
N SER A 14 11.40 28.09 -21.46
CA SER A 14 11.08 27.96 -20.04
C SER A 14 10.71 29.30 -19.39
N PRO A 15 9.67 29.37 -18.52
CA PRO A 15 9.25 30.63 -17.95
C PRO A 15 10.28 31.12 -16.91
N ALA A 16 10.88 32.28 -17.21
CA ALA A 16 11.69 33.04 -16.29
C ALA A 16 10.85 33.51 -15.08
N LEU A 17 11.40 33.33 -13.88
CA LEU A 17 10.83 33.69 -12.59
C LEU A 17 10.70 35.23 -12.47
N THR A 18 9.50 35.77 -12.70
CA THR A 18 9.21 37.18 -12.36
C THR A 18 8.73 37.32 -10.92
N PRO A 19 9.19 38.34 -10.18
CA PRO A 19 8.88 38.51 -8.77
C PRO A 19 7.54 39.23 -8.59
N ARG A 20 6.55 38.58 -7.98
CA ARG A 20 5.30 39.26 -7.59
C ARG A 20 5.43 39.80 -6.16
N ARG A 21 5.80 41.08 -6.07
CA ARG A 21 5.97 41.85 -4.84
C ARG A 21 4.62 42.26 -4.23
N SER A 22 4.60 42.34 -2.90
CA SER A 22 3.67 42.99 -1.95
C SER A 22 2.45 42.15 -1.51
N LEU A 23 2.20 41.94 -0.21
CA LEU A 23 2.12 42.93 0.88
C LEU A 23 3.04 42.69 2.09
N LEU A 24 3.50 43.80 2.67
CA LEU A 24 4.42 43.95 3.80
C LEU A 24 4.01 43.17 5.06
N ARG A 25 4.91 42.32 5.58
CA ARG A 25 5.18 42.28 7.02
C ARG A 25 6.62 42.71 7.26
N ARG A 26 6.75 43.86 7.92
CA ARG A 26 8.01 44.39 8.44
C ARG A 26 8.48 43.48 9.57
N ALA A 27 9.56 42.74 9.35
CA ALA A 27 10.42 42.23 10.39
C ALA A 27 11.80 42.89 10.20
N ILE A 28 12.18 43.70 11.19
CA ILE A 28 13.48 44.34 11.30
C ILE A 28 14.51 43.26 11.60
N GLY A 29 15.63 43.26 10.87
CA GLY A 29 16.91 42.76 11.37
C GLY A 29 17.22 41.29 11.07
N ASN A 30 17.90 41.09 9.92
CA ASN A 30 18.86 40.03 9.61
C ASN A 30 18.62 38.65 10.22
N CYS A 31 17.82 37.84 9.54
CA CYS A 31 17.85 36.39 9.66
C CYS A 31 19.03 35.84 8.84
N ASP A 32 20.15 35.57 9.51
CA ASP A 32 21.11 34.58 9.03
C ASP A 32 20.46 33.19 9.21
N ALA A 33 19.51 32.90 8.32
CA ALA A 33 18.72 31.68 8.32
C ALA A 33 19.50 30.58 7.59
N SER A 34 20.62 30.17 8.17
CA SER A 34 21.03 28.77 8.00
C SER A 34 19.99 27.95 8.75
N ALA A 35 18.93 27.53 8.04
CA ALA A 35 18.05 26.50 8.55
C ALA A 35 18.95 25.32 8.92
N PRO A 36 19.01 24.89 10.19
CA PRO A 36 19.72 23.68 10.53
C PRO A 36 19.03 22.58 9.72
N MET A 37 19.69 22.10 8.67
CA MET A 37 19.45 20.77 8.14
C MET A 37 19.89 19.79 9.23
N GLY A 38 19.15 19.76 10.34
CA GLY A 38 19.08 18.62 11.21
C GLY A 38 18.42 17.55 10.36
N PHE A 39 19.27 16.74 9.76
CA PHE A 39 18.92 15.52 9.05
C PHE A 39 17.76 14.86 9.79
N GLU A 40 16.63 14.70 9.11
CA GLU A 40 15.58 13.81 9.57
C GLU A 40 16.21 12.45 9.87
N PRO A 41 15.76 11.76 10.94
CA PRO A 41 16.43 10.58 11.46
C PRO A 41 16.76 9.66 10.30
N GLU A 42 18.05 9.31 10.15
CA GLU A 42 18.45 8.22 9.28
C GLU A 42 17.54 7.05 9.64
N GLY A 43 16.58 6.79 8.77
CA GLY A 43 15.64 5.72 8.94
C GLY A 43 16.50 4.48 9.05
N SER A 44 16.57 3.92 10.25
CA SER A 44 17.05 2.58 10.50
C SER A 44 16.12 1.66 9.73
N CYS A 45 16.37 1.53 8.41
CA CYS A 45 16.12 0.30 7.72
C CYS A 45 17.11 -0.66 8.35
N ASP A 46 16.72 -1.22 9.50
CA ASP A 46 17.39 -2.34 10.15
C ASP A 46 17.68 -3.35 9.06
N ASN A 47 18.92 -3.34 8.64
CA ASN A 47 19.51 -4.17 7.62
C ASN A 47 19.73 -5.55 8.24
N ASN A 48 18.64 -6.18 8.66
CA ASN A 48 18.46 -7.60 8.44
C ASN A 48 18.32 -7.77 6.91
N MET A 49 19.44 -7.56 6.22
CA MET A 49 19.64 -7.78 4.80
C MET A 49 19.66 -9.29 4.56
N ASP A 50 18.55 -9.94 4.88
CA ASP A 50 18.19 -11.14 4.16
C ASP A 50 17.98 -10.69 2.72
N ASN A 51 18.80 -11.16 1.78
CA ASN A 51 18.66 -10.88 0.34
C ASN A 51 17.33 -11.40 -0.26
N SER A 52 16.37 -11.77 0.61
CA SER A 52 15.03 -12.16 0.24
C SER A 52 14.18 -10.92 0.01
N PRO A 53 13.36 -10.90 -1.06
CA PRO A 53 12.43 -9.80 -1.28
C PRO A 53 11.48 -9.63 -0.07
N PRO A 54 11.06 -8.39 0.25
CA PRO A 54 10.13 -8.11 1.34
C PRO A 54 8.88 -9.01 1.28
N ALA A 55 8.39 -9.44 2.44
CA ALA A 55 7.23 -10.34 2.55
C ALA A 55 5.99 -9.79 1.81
N CYS A 56 5.80 -8.47 1.82
CA CYS A 56 4.72 -7.79 1.10
C CYS A 56 4.74 -8.07 -0.41
N LEU A 57 5.92 -8.20 -1.03
CA LEU A 57 6.02 -8.54 -2.46
C LEU A 57 5.54 -9.96 -2.71
N ARG A 58 5.87 -10.91 -1.81
CA ARG A 58 5.40 -12.30 -1.92
C ARG A 58 3.88 -12.38 -1.75
N TRP A 59 3.33 -11.68 -0.76
CA TRP A 59 1.89 -11.63 -0.52
C TRP A 59 1.12 -11.06 -1.71
N ALA A 60 1.66 -10.03 -2.37
CA ALA A 60 1.04 -9.41 -3.53
C ALA A 60 0.98 -10.33 -4.77
N THR A 61 1.76 -11.41 -4.83
CA THR A 61 1.76 -12.32 -5.98
C THR A 61 0.49 -13.17 -6.07
N ASN A 62 -0.03 -13.64 -4.94
CA ASN A 62 -1.24 -14.46 -4.87
C ASN A 62 -1.79 -14.53 -3.46
N LEU A 63 -3.11 -14.70 -3.35
CA LEU A 63 -3.82 -14.78 -2.07
C LEU A 63 -3.33 -15.93 -1.19
N TYR A 64 -2.98 -17.08 -1.78
CA TYR A 64 -2.48 -18.23 -1.01
C TYR A 64 -1.21 -17.89 -0.23
N SER A 65 -0.27 -17.19 -0.85
CA SER A 65 0.99 -16.75 -0.24
C SER A 65 0.78 -15.71 0.86
N LEU A 66 -0.28 -14.90 0.78
CA LEU A 66 -0.68 -14.00 1.84
C LEU A 66 -1.30 -14.77 3.03
N LEU A 67 -2.20 -15.71 2.76
CA LEU A 67 -2.94 -16.45 3.81
C LEU A 67 -2.10 -17.53 4.51
N HIS A 68 -1.06 -18.06 3.86
CA HIS A 68 -0.14 -19.04 4.46
C HIS A 68 1.00 -18.40 5.26
N ASP A 69 1.16 -17.08 5.18
CA ASP A 69 2.08 -16.34 6.03
C ASP A 69 1.36 -15.92 7.31
N LEU A 70 1.96 -16.18 8.47
CA LEU A 70 1.35 -15.90 9.77
C LEU A 70 1.10 -14.40 9.98
N GLU A 71 1.96 -13.53 9.46
CA GLU A 71 1.77 -12.08 9.54
C GLU A 71 0.82 -11.59 8.44
N GLY A 72 0.90 -12.17 7.23
CA GLY A 72 -0.01 -11.87 6.13
C GLY A 72 -1.47 -12.19 6.46
N ALA A 73 -1.72 -13.36 7.07
CA ALA A 73 -3.05 -13.79 7.48
C ALA A 73 -3.67 -12.84 8.52
N LYS A 74 -2.92 -12.46 9.57
CA LYS A 74 -3.40 -11.50 10.59
C LYS A 74 -3.73 -10.14 10.00
N LEU A 75 -2.92 -9.67 9.05
CA LEU A 75 -3.16 -8.40 8.38
C LEU A 75 -4.44 -8.47 7.53
N PHE A 76 -4.61 -9.56 6.77
CA PHE A 76 -5.79 -9.77 5.95
C PHE A 76 -7.07 -9.97 6.77
N GLU A 77 -6.98 -10.61 7.93
CA GLU A 77 -8.10 -10.76 8.86
C GLU A 77 -8.61 -9.40 9.35
N LYS A 78 -7.70 -8.52 9.77
CA LYS A 78 -8.04 -7.13 10.17
C LYS A 78 -8.66 -6.35 9.01
N TYR A 79 -8.10 -6.50 7.82
CA TYR A 79 -8.64 -5.87 6.61
C TYR A 79 -10.07 -6.35 6.32
N ALA A 80 -10.32 -7.67 6.35
CA ALA A 80 -11.64 -8.23 6.11
C ALA A 80 -12.67 -7.84 7.17
N GLU A 81 -12.24 -7.64 8.42
CA GLU A 81 -13.09 -7.11 9.49
C GLU A 81 -13.49 -5.65 9.23
N GLN A 82 -12.57 -4.83 8.70
CA GLN A 82 -12.83 -3.43 8.34
C GLN A 82 -13.77 -3.29 7.12
N GLU A 83 -13.64 -4.17 6.12
CA GLU A 83 -14.53 -4.22 4.95
C GLU A 83 -15.94 -4.70 5.31
N GLY A 84 -16.10 -5.36 6.46
CA GLY A 84 -17.38 -5.69 7.08
C GLY A 84 -17.64 -7.19 7.22
N ALA A 85 -18.71 -7.49 7.96
CA ALA A 85 -19.01 -8.85 8.43
C ALA A 85 -19.14 -9.88 7.29
N THR A 86 -19.63 -9.49 6.11
CA THR A 86 -19.75 -10.40 4.96
C THR A 86 -18.39 -10.92 4.49
N HIS A 87 -17.40 -10.02 4.37
CA HIS A 87 -16.06 -10.36 3.93
C HIS A 87 -15.31 -11.18 4.99
N PHE A 88 -15.45 -10.78 6.26
CA PHE A 88 -14.89 -11.53 7.38
C PHE A 88 -15.48 -12.96 7.48
N ASN A 89 -16.79 -13.13 7.29
CA ASN A 89 -17.42 -14.44 7.29
C ASN A 89 -16.97 -15.30 6.11
N LEU A 90 -16.77 -14.71 4.94
CA LEU A 90 -16.22 -15.42 3.77
C LEU A 90 -14.80 -15.91 4.03
N LEU A 91 -13.95 -15.07 4.63
CA LEU A 91 -12.60 -15.46 5.04
C LEU A 91 -12.63 -16.61 6.06
N ARG A 92 -13.50 -16.52 7.06
CA ARG A 92 -13.68 -17.59 8.05
C ARG A 92 -14.19 -18.88 7.42
N PHE A 93 -15.05 -18.79 6.41
CA PHE A 93 -15.52 -19.93 5.64
C PHE A 93 -14.38 -20.59 4.86
N TYR A 94 -13.54 -19.79 4.20
CA TYR A 94 -12.33 -20.29 3.54
C TYR A 94 -11.44 -21.09 4.51
N TYR A 95 -11.14 -20.54 5.70
CA TYR A 95 -10.35 -21.24 6.70
C TYR A 95 -11.03 -22.51 7.24
N ALA A 96 -12.37 -22.52 7.34
CA ALA A 96 -13.10 -23.70 7.75
C ALA A 96 -13.00 -24.82 6.70
N CYS A 97 -13.01 -24.48 5.40
CA CYS A 97 -12.78 -25.44 4.33
C CYS A 97 -11.32 -25.96 4.32
N GLU A 98 -10.35 -25.08 4.54
CA GLU A 98 -8.94 -25.45 4.61
C GLU A 98 -8.65 -26.41 5.78
N GLY A 99 -9.22 -26.12 6.97
CA GLY A 99 -9.14 -27.02 8.12
C GLY A 99 -9.90 -28.33 7.93
N LEU A 100 -10.95 -28.34 7.10
CA LEU A 100 -11.69 -29.56 6.75
C LEU A 100 -10.84 -30.49 5.87
N ASP A 101 -10.09 -29.94 4.92
CA ASP A 101 -9.22 -30.71 4.01
C ASP A 101 -8.08 -31.43 4.77
N GLN A 102 -7.64 -30.85 5.89
CA GLN A 102 -6.62 -31.45 6.77
C GLN A 102 -7.17 -32.57 7.67
N GLN A 103 -8.49 -32.76 7.76
CA GLN A 103 -9.10 -33.79 8.62
C GLN A 103 -9.18 -35.15 7.92
N THR A 104 -8.60 -36.16 8.57
CA THR A 104 -8.61 -37.56 8.09
C THR A 104 -9.72 -38.41 8.70
N ASP A 105 -10.27 -37.99 9.84
CA ASP A 105 -11.37 -38.66 10.53
C ASP A 105 -12.70 -38.38 9.81
N LYS A 106 -13.26 -39.42 9.17
CA LYS A 106 -14.48 -39.33 8.37
C LYS A 106 -15.69 -38.88 9.19
N ASP A 107 -15.78 -39.25 10.47
CA ASP A 107 -16.92 -38.87 11.31
C ASP A 107 -16.83 -37.39 11.69
N ARG A 108 -15.61 -36.92 11.99
CA ARG A 108 -15.35 -35.49 12.21
C ARG A 108 -15.57 -34.66 10.95
N VAL A 109 -15.13 -35.13 9.79
CA VAL A 109 -15.38 -34.46 8.50
C VAL A 109 -16.88 -34.29 8.26
N HIS A 110 -17.68 -35.34 8.46
CA HIS A 110 -19.14 -35.23 8.32
C HIS A 110 -19.76 -34.25 9.31
N GLN A 111 -19.27 -34.21 10.55
CA GLN A 111 -19.74 -33.24 11.54
C GLN A 111 -19.37 -31.80 11.14
N LEU A 112 -18.12 -31.56 10.74
CA LEU A 112 -17.64 -30.26 10.31
C LEU A 112 -18.39 -29.74 9.08
N ILE A 113 -18.65 -30.59 8.09
CA ILE A 113 -19.48 -30.24 6.92
C ILE A 113 -20.87 -29.76 7.35
N LYS A 114 -21.52 -30.46 8.29
CA LYS A 114 -22.83 -30.06 8.83
C LYS A 114 -22.75 -28.71 9.55
N LEU A 115 -21.65 -28.44 10.26
CA LEU A 115 -21.45 -27.16 10.95
C LEU A 115 -21.23 -26.01 9.96
N ILE A 116 -20.41 -26.23 8.93
CA ILE A 116 -20.05 -25.24 7.92
C ILE A 116 -21.27 -24.85 7.07
N LYS A 117 -22.09 -25.82 6.64
CA LYS A 117 -23.28 -25.58 5.80
C LYS A 117 -24.42 -24.85 6.54
N ARG A 118 -24.44 -24.89 7.86
CA ARG A 118 -25.54 -24.35 8.68
C ARG A 118 -25.41 -22.85 8.95
N ARG A 119 -24.21 -22.29 8.81
CA ARG A 119 -23.97 -20.84 8.90
C ARG A 119 -24.40 -20.15 7.62
#